data_AF-A0A2T9ZLR5-F1
#
_entry.id   AF-A0A2T9ZLR5-F1
#
_cell.length_a   1.000
_cell.length_b   1.000
_cell.length_c   1.000
_cell.angle_alpha   90.00
_cell.angle_beta   90.00
_cell.angle_gamma   90.00
#
_symmetry.space_group_name_H-M   'P 1'
#
loop_
_entity.id
_entity.type
_entity.pdbx_description
1 polymer ?
#
loop_
_entity_poly.entity_id
_entity_poly.type
_entity_poly.pdbx_seq_one_letter_code
_entity_poly.pdbx_strand_id
1 'polypeptide(L)'
;MLNYISANGVKLGLILEDIHPLTNKKDILDNKTKLEIVQHNDKYYLHKNILTIAELFQDQIIYFPVFLDTRGRLYCQTDYLSFQGCELAKSLLEFVNGDEIHLDLSKNGFSNDALSYLKIFGANCYGKDKLSFLNRVK
;
A
#
# COMPACT_ATOMS: atom_id res chain seq x y z
N MET A 1 -8.75 -24.89 11.46
CA MET A 1 -8.45 -23.52 11.00
C MET A 1 -9.40 -22.50 11.61
N LEU A 2 -10.72 -22.58 11.42
CA LEU A 2 -11.71 -21.67 12.02
C LEU A 2 -11.64 -21.58 13.56
N ASN A 3 -11.48 -22.70 14.27
CA ASN A 3 -11.35 -22.70 15.74
C ASN A 3 -10.06 -22.02 16.24
N TYR A 4 -8.98 -22.07 15.43
CA TYR A 4 -7.71 -21.41 15.76
C TYR A 4 -7.82 -19.89 15.59
N ILE A 5 -8.51 -19.45 14.53
CA ILE A 5 -8.81 -18.04 14.26
C ILE A 5 -9.77 -17.49 15.31
N SER A 6 -10.77 -18.24 15.76
CA SER A 6 -11.66 -17.79 16.83
C SER A 6 -10.96 -17.66 18.18
N ALA A 7 -10.08 -18.63 18.53
CA ALA A 7 -9.37 -18.62 19.81
C ALA A 7 -8.22 -17.60 19.88
N ASN A 8 -7.54 -17.35 18.76
CA ASN A 8 -6.39 -16.44 18.70
C ASN A 8 -6.68 -15.15 17.95
N GLY A 9 -7.91 -14.94 17.46
CA GLY A 9 -8.24 -13.86 16.54
C GLY A 9 -8.06 -12.48 17.14
N VAL A 10 -8.37 -12.27 18.43
CA VAL A 10 -8.09 -10.99 19.11
C VAL A 10 -6.58 -10.76 19.21
N LYS A 11 -5.83 -11.81 19.61
CA LYS A 11 -4.38 -11.75 19.82
C LYS A 11 -3.57 -11.60 18.52
N LEU A 12 -4.08 -12.16 17.43
CA LEU A 12 -3.58 -11.99 16.06
C LEU A 12 -4.17 -10.76 15.36
N GLY A 13 -5.05 -9.99 16.04
CA GLY A 13 -5.67 -8.79 15.50
C GLY A 13 -6.74 -9.00 14.41
N LEU A 14 -7.18 -10.24 14.20
CA LEU A 14 -8.23 -10.70 13.28
C LEU A 14 -9.66 -10.48 13.80
N ILE A 15 -9.84 -10.22 15.11
CA ILE A 15 -11.14 -9.83 15.69
C ILE A 15 -11.19 -8.30 15.79
N LEU A 16 -12.30 -7.73 15.32
CA LEU A 16 -12.51 -6.29 15.22
C LEU A 16 -12.70 -5.68 16.63
N GLU A 17 -11.71 -4.93 17.12
CA GLU A 17 -11.89 -4.07 18.29
C GLU A 17 -12.56 -2.75 17.89
N ASP A 18 -13.39 -2.17 18.74
CA ASP A 18 -14.00 -0.88 18.45
C ASP A 18 -12.96 0.26 18.48
N ILE A 19 -12.31 0.51 17.33
CA ILE A 19 -11.17 1.43 17.22
C ILE A 19 -11.61 2.90 17.37
N HIS A 20 -12.67 3.29 16.65
CA HIS A 20 -13.14 4.66 16.74
C HIS A 20 -13.77 4.91 18.14
N PRO A 21 -13.42 6.00 18.85
CA PRO A 21 -13.88 6.24 20.23
C PRO A 21 -15.40 6.25 20.43
N LEU A 22 -16.13 6.58 19.36
CA LEU A 22 -17.60 6.64 19.35
C LEU A 22 -18.29 5.36 18.84
N THR A 23 -17.55 4.29 18.54
CA THR A 23 -18.15 3.07 17.97
C THR A 23 -19.22 2.48 18.89
N ASN A 24 -18.96 2.43 20.20
CA ASN A 24 -19.92 1.98 21.22
C ASN A 24 -21.21 2.83 21.32
N LYS A 25 -21.19 4.06 20.79
CA LYS A 25 -22.33 4.97 20.79
C LYS A 25 -22.95 5.12 19.40
N LYS A 26 -22.52 4.33 18.41
CA LYS A 26 -22.86 4.52 17.00
C LYS A 26 -24.37 4.59 16.78
N ASP A 27 -25.17 3.74 17.42
CA ASP A 27 -26.61 3.62 17.13
C ASP A 27 -27.42 4.88 17.48
N ILE A 28 -26.99 5.63 18.49
CA ILE A 28 -27.66 6.86 18.95
C ILE A 28 -27.19 8.13 18.22
N LEU A 29 -26.21 8.02 17.32
CA LEU A 29 -25.63 9.15 16.59
C LEU A 29 -26.35 9.44 15.27
N ASP A 30 -26.11 10.63 14.73
CA ASP A 30 -26.59 11.02 13.41
C ASP A 30 -25.92 10.20 12.30
N ASN A 31 -26.54 10.19 11.11
CA ASN A 31 -26.08 9.36 10.00
C ASN A 31 -24.70 9.75 9.46
N LYS A 32 -24.33 11.03 9.54
CA LYS A 32 -23.01 11.48 9.06
C LYS A 32 -21.92 10.95 10.00
N THR A 33 -22.10 11.11 11.31
CA THR A 33 -21.16 10.59 12.29
C THR A 33 -21.07 9.05 12.24
N LYS A 34 -22.20 8.36 12.05
CA LYS A 34 -22.23 6.90 11.81
C LYS A 34 -21.37 6.49 10.63
N LEU A 35 -21.43 7.22 9.52
CA LEU A 35 -20.65 6.96 8.32
C LEU A 35 -19.16 7.23 8.55
N GLU A 36 -18.81 8.32 9.23
CA GLU A 36 -17.43 8.64 9.59
C GLU A 36 -16.79 7.56 10.47
N ILE A 37 -17.53 7.04 11.46
CA ILE A 37 -17.10 5.93 12.31
C ILE A 37 -16.77 4.69 11.47
N VAL A 38 -17.65 4.33 10.53
CA VAL A 38 -17.45 3.18 9.63
C VAL A 38 -16.20 3.38 8.77
N GLN A 39 -16.09 4.52 8.11
CA GLN A 39 -14.94 4.83 7.25
C GLN A 39 -13.61 4.80 8.02
N HIS A 40 -13.60 5.33 9.25
CA HIS A 40 -12.42 5.30 10.11
C HIS A 40 -12.02 3.85 10.42
N ASN A 41 -12.96 3.05 10.91
CA ASN A 41 -12.70 1.66 11.28
C ASN A 41 -12.26 0.85 10.06
N ASP A 42 -12.96 0.96 8.93
CA ASP A 42 -12.62 0.23 7.69
C ASP A 42 -11.21 0.57 7.20
N LYS A 43 -10.84 1.86 7.22
CA LYS A 43 -9.48 2.29 6.85
C LYS A 43 -8.43 1.73 7.79
N TYR A 44 -8.70 1.74 9.09
CA TYR A 44 -7.80 1.16 10.08
C TYR A 44 -7.60 -0.33 9.84
N TYR A 45 -8.68 -1.10 9.64
CA TYR A 45 -8.61 -2.55 9.38
C TYR A 45 -7.88 -2.89 8.09
N LEU A 46 -8.13 -2.12 7.03
CA LEU A 46 -7.40 -2.26 5.78
C LEU A 46 -5.90 -2.13 6.01
N HIS A 47 -5.46 -1.06 6.69
CA HIS A 47 -4.04 -0.82 6.95
C HIS A 47 -3.44 -1.86 7.89
N LYS A 48 -4.17 -2.26 8.94
CA LYS A 48 -3.74 -3.29 9.88
C LYS A 48 -3.51 -4.63 9.15
N ASN A 49 -4.45 -5.06 8.32
CA ASN A 49 -4.31 -6.30 7.55
C ASN A 49 -3.12 -6.26 6.58
N ILE A 50 -2.90 -5.13 5.91
CA ILE A 50 -1.72 -4.92 5.05
C ILE A 50 -0.43 -5.10 5.86
N LEU A 51 -0.32 -4.45 7.01
CA LEU A 51 0.87 -4.52 7.87
C LEU A 51 1.08 -5.93 8.43
N THR A 52 0.03 -6.58 8.92
CA THR A 52 0.11 -7.96 9.44
C THR A 52 0.58 -8.95 8.37
N ILE A 53 0.07 -8.83 7.14
CA ILE A 53 0.50 -9.69 6.03
C ILE A 53 1.95 -9.36 5.63
N ALA A 54 2.32 -8.08 5.57
CA ALA A 54 3.70 -7.69 5.26
C ALA A 54 4.70 -8.22 6.31
N GLU A 55 4.36 -8.15 7.59
CA GLU A 55 5.17 -8.70 8.69
C GLU A 55 5.33 -10.22 8.58
N LEU A 56 4.26 -10.94 8.18
CA LEU A 56 4.33 -12.39 7.95
C LEU A 56 5.31 -12.78 6.83
N PHE A 57 5.47 -11.92 5.82
CA PHE A 57 6.28 -12.16 4.62
C PHE A 57 7.59 -11.35 4.57
N GLN A 58 7.96 -10.65 5.64
CA GLN A 58 9.06 -9.67 5.65
C GLN A 58 10.39 -10.20 5.10
N ASP A 59 10.72 -11.45 5.38
CA ASP A 59 11.97 -12.09 4.95
C ASP A 59 11.76 -13.15 3.85
N GLN A 60 10.65 -13.05 3.11
CA GLN A 60 10.27 -14.04 2.09
C GLN A 60 10.19 -13.41 0.69
N ILE A 61 10.64 -14.17 -0.30
CA ILE A 61 10.38 -13.87 -1.70
C ILE A 61 8.95 -14.33 -2.01
N ILE A 62 8.09 -13.37 -2.36
CA ILE A 62 6.70 -13.63 -2.71
C ILE A 62 6.45 -13.39 -4.20
N TYR A 63 5.54 -14.17 -4.77
CA TYR A 63 5.05 -14.01 -6.13
C TYR A 63 3.56 -13.71 -6.11
N PHE A 64 3.13 -12.80 -6.97
CA PHE A 64 1.73 -12.40 -7.06
C PHE A 64 1.04 -13.11 -8.23
N PRO A 65 0.14 -14.10 -7.97
CA PRO A 65 -0.70 -14.65 -9.02
C PRO A 65 -1.63 -13.58 -9.56
N VAL A 66 -1.79 -13.56 -10.90
CA VAL A 66 -2.63 -12.60 -11.61
C VAL A 66 -3.65 -13.32 -12.50
N PHE A 67 -4.82 -12.72 -12.66
CA PHE A 67 -5.87 -13.19 -13.58
C PHE A 67 -6.27 -12.10 -14.58
N LEU A 68 -6.87 -12.52 -15.71
CA LEU A 68 -7.43 -11.64 -16.72
C LEU A 68 -8.93 -11.43 -16.51
N ASP A 69 -9.41 -10.19 -16.59
CA ASP A 69 -10.83 -9.94 -16.81
C ASP A 69 -11.23 -10.16 -18.29
N THR A 70 -12.53 -10.07 -18.58
CA THR A 70 -13.08 -10.22 -19.94
C THR A 70 -12.58 -9.19 -20.95
N ARG A 71 -11.94 -8.11 -20.46
CA ARG A 71 -11.37 -7.03 -21.27
C ARG A 71 -9.86 -7.17 -21.43
N GLY A 72 -9.26 -8.21 -20.87
CA GLY A 72 -7.83 -8.48 -20.93
C GLY A 72 -6.98 -7.74 -19.91
N ARG A 73 -7.57 -7.12 -18.88
CA ARG A 73 -6.81 -6.44 -17.82
C ARG A 73 -6.32 -7.45 -16.79
N LEU A 74 -5.08 -7.29 -16.35
CA LEU A 74 -4.46 -8.09 -15.30
C LEU A 74 -4.79 -7.56 -13.90
N TYR A 75 -5.22 -8.45 -13.02
CA TYR A 75 -5.45 -8.14 -11.61
C TYR A 75 -4.74 -9.14 -10.70
N CYS A 76 -4.18 -8.64 -9.60
CA CYS A 76 -3.66 -9.48 -8.53
C CYS A 76 -4.81 -10.27 -7.91
N GLN A 77 -4.60 -11.57 -7.69
CA GLN A 77 -5.56 -12.42 -6.98
C GLN A 77 -5.45 -12.26 -5.45
N THR A 78 -4.38 -11.65 -4.96
CA THR A 78 -4.09 -11.49 -3.52
C THR A 78 -4.84 -10.31 -2.91
N ASP A 79 -5.42 -10.53 -1.73
CA ASP A 79 -6.09 -9.48 -0.95
C ASP A 79 -5.10 -8.68 -0.08
N TYR A 80 -5.45 -7.43 0.20
CA TYR A 80 -4.73 -6.48 1.05
C TYR A 80 -3.33 -6.06 0.56
N LEU A 81 -2.35 -6.96 0.61
CA LEU A 81 -0.96 -6.69 0.20
C LEU A 81 -0.79 -7.08 -1.28
N SER A 82 -0.71 -6.09 -2.16
CA SER A 82 -0.41 -6.29 -3.58
C SER A 82 0.14 -5.03 -4.22
N PHE A 83 0.85 -5.17 -5.35
CA PHE A 83 1.40 -4.03 -6.10
C PHE A 83 0.31 -3.17 -6.79
N GLN A 84 -0.94 -3.66 -6.86
CA GLN A 84 -2.11 -2.91 -7.33
C GLN A 84 -2.95 -2.32 -6.18
N GLY A 85 -2.52 -2.52 -4.93
CA GLY A 85 -3.23 -2.07 -3.73
C GLY A 85 -3.16 -0.55 -3.50
N CYS A 86 -3.47 -0.14 -2.27
CA CYS A 86 -3.32 1.27 -1.86
C CYS A 86 -1.83 1.65 -1.68
N GLU A 87 -1.55 2.94 -1.49
CA GLU A 87 -0.18 3.46 -1.35
C GLU A 87 0.62 2.75 -0.25
N LEU A 88 -0.01 2.44 0.89
CA LEU A 88 0.64 1.69 1.97
C LEU A 88 1.10 0.31 1.50
N ALA A 89 0.25 -0.43 0.79
CA ALA A 89 0.61 -1.76 0.29
C ALA A 89 1.76 -1.68 -0.73
N LYS A 90 1.72 -0.71 -1.65
CA LYS A 90 2.78 -0.52 -2.65
C LYS A 90 4.11 -0.14 -2.00
N SER A 91 4.10 0.71 -0.97
CA SER A 91 5.32 1.15 -0.29
C SER A 91 6.05 0.07 0.49
N LEU A 92 5.38 -1.06 0.78
CA LEU A 92 5.95 -2.20 1.50
C LEU A 92 6.52 -3.26 0.56
N LEU A 93 6.39 -3.07 -0.75
CA LEU A 93 6.82 -4.05 -1.76
C LEU A 93 7.99 -3.51 -2.55
N GLU A 94 9.02 -4.34 -2.67
CA GLU A 94 10.21 -4.06 -3.47
C GLU A 94 10.44 -5.23 -4.46
N PHE A 95 11.14 -4.94 -5.56
CA PHE A 95 11.57 -6.00 -6.46
C PHE A 95 12.65 -6.84 -5.77
N VAL A 96 12.50 -8.17 -5.80
CA VAL A 96 13.49 -9.10 -5.23
C VAL A 96 14.87 -8.95 -5.84
N ASN A 97 14.92 -8.68 -7.14
CA ASN A 97 16.16 -8.44 -7.87
C ASN A 97 16.31 -6.93 -8.05
N GLY A 98 17.26 -6.35 -7.34
CA GLY A 98 17.68 -4.97 -7.56
C GLY A 98 18.65 -4.86 -8.72
N ASP A 99 18.58 -3.74 -9.45
CA ASP A 99 19.54 -3.37 -10.49
C ASP A 99 20.47 -2.25 -9.98
N GLU A 100 21.73 -2.26 -10.42
CA GLU A 100 22.70 -1.22 -10.06
C GLU A 100 22.35 0.14 -10.70
N ILE A 101 22.37 1.19 -9.88
CA ILE A 101 22.21 2.58 -10.35
C ILE A 101 23.59 3.14 -10.67
N HIS A 102 23.93 3.24 -11.96
CA HIS A 102 25.15 3.92 -12.39
C HIS A 102 24.97 5.44 -12.29
N LEU A 103 25.79 6.08 -11.46
CA LEU A 103 25.81 7.52 -11.26
C LEU A 103 26.74 8.17 -12.30
N ASP A 104 26.18 8.94 -13.24
CA ASP A 104 26.98 9.84 -14.06
C ASP A 104 27.06 11.22 -13.40
N LEU A 105 27.98 11.36 -12.43
CA LEU A 105 28.20 12.61 -11.69
C LEU A 105 28.76 13.75 -12.57
N SER A 106 29.13 13.47 -13.83
CA SER A 106 29.60 14.50 -14.76
C SER A 106 28.47 15.36 -15.34
N LYS A 107 27.22 14.93 -15.18
CA LYS A 107 26.04 15.60 -15.73
C LYS A 107 25.29 16.39 -14.67
N ASN A 108 25.29 17.72 -14.79
CA ASN A 108 24.38 18.59 -14.04
C ASN A 108 23.03 18.65 -14.76
N GLY A 109 22.00 18.00 -14.22
CA GLY A 109 20.62 18.08 -14.73
C GLY A 109 19.97 16.71 -14.99
N PHE A 110 18.94 16.67 -15.83
CA PHE A 110 18.34 15.42 -16.30
C PHE A 110 19.30 14.73 -17.28
N SER A 111 19.72 13.53 -16.93
CA SER A 111 20.37 12.55 -17.80
C SER A 111 19.40 11.40 -18.06
N ASN A 112 19.54 10.71 -19.19
CA ASN A 112 18.75 9.50 -19.45
C ASN A 112 19.32 8.30 -18.68
N ASP A 113 19.48 8.45 -17.37
CA ASP A 113 20.06 7.48 -16.45
C ASP A 113 19.10 7.10 -15.31
N ALA A 114 19.42 6.00 -14.62
CA ALA A 114 18.60 5.45 -13.55
C ALA A 114 18.40 6.46 -12.40
N LEU A 115 19.40 7.27 -12.07
CA LEU A 115 19.31 8.28 -11.02
C LEU A 115 18.25 9.36 -11.34
N SER A 116 18.25 9.85 -12.58
CA SER A 116 17.30 10.87 -13.02
C SER A 116 15.87 10.33 -12.99
N TYR A 117 15.67 9.06 -13.39
CA TYR A 117 14.37 8.41 -13.27
C TYR A 117 13.91 8.24 -11.82
N LEU A 118 14.82 7.90 -10.91
CA LEU A 118 14.50 7.81 -9.48
C LEU A 118 14.11 9.18 -8.90
N LYS A 119 14.80 10.25 -9.26
CA LYS A 119 14.44 11.63 -8.88
C LYS A 119 13.08 12.03 -9.43
N ILE A 120 12.81 11.73 -10.71
CA ILE A 120 11.51 11.97 -11.35
C ILE A 120 10.40 11.21 -10.62
N PHE A 121 10.64 9.95 -10.26
CA PHE A 121 9.68 9.15 -9.51
C PHE A 121 9.33 9.81 -8.17
N GLY A 122 10.34 10.25 -7.40
CA GLY A 122 10.11 10.99 -6.16
C GLY A 122 9.30 12.28 -6.35
N ALA A 123 9.64 13.07 -7.38
CA ALA A 123 8.87 14.28 -7.72
C ALA A 123 7.42 13.97 -8.12
N ASN A 124 7.18 12.85 -8.81
CA ASN A 124 5.83 12.41 -9.17
C ASN A 124 5.04 12.01 -7.92
N CYS A 125 5.63 11.25 -7.00
CA CYS A 125 5.02 10.89 -5.73
C CYS A 125 4.67 12.13 -4.88
N TYR A 126 5.45 13.20 -4.98
CA TYR A 126 5.18 14.47 -4.32
C TYR A 126 4.12 15.35 -5.03
N GLY A 127 3.63 14.94 -6.19
CA GLY A 127 2.61 15.69 -6.96
C GLY A 127 3.18 16.79 -7.87
N LYS A 128 4.45 16.70 -8.27
CA LYS A 128 5.09 17.57 -9.28
C LYS A 128 5.17 16.91 -10.67
N ASP A 129 4.27 15.96 -10.92
CA ASP A 129 4.15 15.15 -12.14
C ASP A 129 3.76 15.94 -13.41
N LYS A 130 3.43 17.22 -13.29
CA LYS A 130 3.12 18.13 -14.41
C LYS A 130 4.29 19.00 -14.85
N LEU A 131 5.39 19.04 -14.08
CA LEU A 131 6.60 19.78 -14.46
C LEU A 131 7.34 19.04 -15.59
N SER A 132 8.20 19.73 -16.34
CA SER A 132 9.14 19.04 -17.26
C SER A 132 10.10 18.13 -16.47
N PHE A 133 10.65 17.09 -17.11
CA PHE A 133 11.62 16.18 -16.46
C PHE A 133 12.82 16.94 -15.88
N LEU A 134 13.37 17.91 -16.61
CA LEU A 134 14.44 18.76 -16.12
C LEU A 134 14.08 19.51 -14.82
N ASN A 135 12.81 19.92 -14.66
CA ASN A 135 12.35 20.60 -13.46
C ASN A 135 11.95 19.63 -12.32
N ARG A 136 11.78 18.34 -12.59
CA ARG A 136 11.57 17.30 -11.56
C ARG A 136 12.87 16.78 -10.95
N VAL A 137 14.00 17.01 -11.61
CA VAL A 137 15.34 16.54 -11.19
C VAL A 137 16.13 17.59 -10.40
N LYS A 138 15.63 18.83 -10.35
CA LYS A 138 16.18 19.95 -9.57
C LYS A 138 15.76 19.85 -8.10
#